data_AF-A0A5K0XPX6-F1
#
_entry.id   AF-A0A5K0XPX6-F1
#
_cell.length_a   1.000
_cell.length_b   1.000
_cell.length_c   1.000
_cell.angle_alpha   90.00
_cell.angle_beta   90.00
_cell.angle_gamma   90.00
#
_symmetry.space_group_name_H-M   'P 1'
#
loop_
_entity.id
_entity.type
_entity.pdbx_description
1 polymer ?
#
loop_
_entity_poly.entity_id
_entity_poly.type
_entity_poly.pdbx_seq_one_letter_code
_entity_poly.pdbx_strand_id
1 'polypeptide(L)'
;MKFQVEDLTVYFPYEHIYPEQYQYMLELKRAMDAKGHCLLEMPTGTGKTIALLALIVSYILSGRPSAPSKLIYCTRTVHEMEKVLSELRVLHRLFVESDRQQPFLAVGLSSRKNLCINEAVNTAGSRDSVDAGCRKLTASWVRALASENPNIPTCPFFEEYERNSDALLPAGVYTLQELRSVGRQKGWCPYFLARHMIQFANVVVYNYQYLLDPKVAGIISKEMQRECVVVFDEAHNIDNVCIEALSVNVRQQTLDGASRNISKMSQIVE
;
A
#
# COMPACT_ATOMS: atom_id res chain seq x y z
N MET A 1 16.89 -8.62 -19.81
CA MET A 1 18.20 -8.05 -20.26
C MET A 1 18.84 -7.16 -19.19
N LYS A 2 20.14 -6.83 -19.34
CA LYS A 2 20.85 -5.83 -18.52
C LYS A 2 21.43 -4.76 -19.43
N PHE A 3 21.35 -3.50 -19.04
CA PHE A 3 21.96 -2.38 -19.78
C PHE A 3 22.35 -1.24 -18.82
N GLN A 4 23.15 -0.29 -19.32
CA GLN A 4 23.58 0.86 -18.56
C GLN A 4 22.70 2.08 -18.85
N VAL A 5 22.24 2.73 -17.78
CA VAL A 5 21.69 4.09 -17.80
C VAL A 5 22.67 4.96 -17.05
N GLU A 6 23.52 5.67 -17.80
CA GLU A 6 24.71 6.36 -17.27
C GLU A 6 25.58 5.41 -16.44
N ASP A 7 25.69 5.61 -15.13
CA ASP A 7 26.50 4.80 -14.21
C ASP A 7 25.69 3.70 -13.48
N LEU A 8 24.42 3.48 -13.84
CA LEU A 8 23.53 2.51 -13.23
C LEU A 8 23.26 1.32 -14.15
N THR A 9 23.56 0.11 -13.67
CA THR A 9 23.11 -1.15 -14.29
C THR A 9 21.63 -1.35 -14.02
N VAL A 10 20.80 -1.31 -15.07
CA VAL A 10 19.36 -1.58 -14.99
C VAL A 10 19.07 -3.03 -15.39
N TYR A 11 18.28 -3.70 -14.56
CA TYR A 11 17.78 -5.05 -14.79
C TYR A 11 16.37 -4.94 -15.35
N PHE A 12 16.19 -5.35 -16.60
CA PHE A 12 14.92 -5.20 -17.31
C PHE A 12 14.37 -6.57 -17.71
N PRO A 13 13.07 -6.84 -17.52
CA PRO A 13 12.54 -8.21 -17.60
C PRO A 13 12.27 -8.68 -19.02
N TYR A 14 12.36 -7.81 -20.02
CA TYR A 14 12.17 -8.15 -21.43
C TYR A 14 13.51 -8.17 -22.19
N GLU A 15 13.48 -8.71 -23.41
CA GLU A 15 14.66 -8.82 -24.29
C GLU A 15 14.98 -7.52 -25.03
N HIS A 16 13.97 -6.67 -25.23
CA HIS A 16 14.09 -5.41 -25.96
C HIS A 16 13.55 -4.25 -25.14
N ILE A 17 14.17 -3.09 -25.30
CA ILE A 17 13.71 -1.79 -24.78
C ILE A 17 13.41 -0.86 -25.94
N TYR A 18 12.38 -0.03 -25.78
CA TYR A 18 12.11 1.04 -26.73
C TYR A 18 13.02 2.25 -26.47
N PRO A 19 13.39 3.02 -27.52
CA PRO A 19 14.16 4.25 -27.35
C PRO A 19 13.51 5.23 -26.37
N GLU A 20 12.17 5.34 -26.39
CA GLU A 20 11.39 6.21 -25.52
C GLU A 20 11.47 5.76 -24.05
N GLN A 21 11.46 4.44 -23.80
CA GLN A 21 11.66 3.90 -22.45
C GLN A 21 13.06 4.24 -21.92
N TYR A 22 14.09 4.16 -22.79
CA TYR A 22 15.45 4.53 -22.39
C TYR A 22 15.56 6.00 -22.02
N GLN A 23 15.00 6.90 -22.85
CA GLN A 23 14.98 8.34 -22.56
C GLN A 23 14.20 8.64 -21.27
N TYR A 24 13.07 7.99 -21.06
CA TYR A 24 12.29 8.10 -19.83
C TYR A 24 13.11 7.68 -18.60
N MET A 25 13.82 6.56 -18.67
CA MET A 25 14.67 6.07 -17.60
C MET A 25 15.87 6.99 -17.33
N LEU A 26 16.44 7.60 -18.37
CA LEU A 26 17.54 8.55 -18.26
C LEU A 26 17.12 9.81 -17.48
N GLU A 27 16.00 10.42 -17.86
CA GLU A 27 15.48 11.62 -17.19
C GLU A 27 15.02 11.32 -15.76
N LEU A 28 14.39 10.17 -15.53
CA LEU A 28 14.03 9.72 -14.18
C LEU A 28 15.27 9.52 -13.30
N LYS A 29 16.34 8.92 -13.83
CA LYS A 29 17.61 8.74 -13.10
C LYS A 29 18.20 10.08 -12.70
N ARG A 30 18.27 11.03 -13.62
CA ARG A 30 18.81 12.38 -13.35
C ARG A 30 18.04 13.10 -12.25
N ALA A 31 16.70 12.99 -12.26
CA ALA A 31 15.86 13.56 -11.21
C ALA A 31 16.13 12.92 -9.83
N MET A 32 16.33 11.60 -9.81
CA MET A 32 16.68 10.85 -8.59
C MET A 32 18.07 11.23 -8.05
N ASP A 33 19.08 11.31 -8.93
CA ASP A 33 20.43 11.73 -8.56
C ASP A 33 20.44 13.16 -7.99
N ALA A 34 19.63 14.06 -8.55
CA ALA A 34 19.46 15.44 -8.08
C ALA A 34 18.63 15.56 -6.79
N LYS A 35 18.06 14.47 -6.27
CA LYS A 35 17.12 14.47 -5.13
C LYS A 35 15.94 15.44 -5.31
N GLY A 36 15.47 15.59 -6.54
CA GLY A 36 14.43 16.54 -6.93
C GLY A 36 13.08 15.91 -7.25
N HIS A 37 12.12 16.76 -7.62
CA HIS A 37 10.85 16.34 -8.21
C HIS A 37 10.95 16.36 -9.73
N CYS A 38 10.26 15.43 -10.40
CA CYS A 38 10.11 15.47 -11.84
C CYS A 38 8.66 15.17 -12.23
N LEU A 39 8.24 15.77 -13.34
CA LEU A 39 6.98 15.44 -14.02
C LEU A 39 7.36 14.82 -15.35
N LEU A 40 7.01 13.54 -15.53
CA LEU A 40 7.35 12.78 -16.72
C LEU A 40 6.07 12.36 -17.43
N GLU A 41 6.00 12.68 -18.72
CA GLU A 41 4.94 12.25 -19.60
C GLU A 41 5.43 11.09 -20.47
N MET A 42 4.68 10.00 -20.50
CA MET A 42 4.92 8.92 -21.45
C MET A 42 3.59 8.37 -21.96
N PRO A 43 3.43 8.18 -23.29
CA PRO A 43 2.17 7.73 -23.86
C PRO A 43 1.79 6.32 -23.39
N THR A 44 0.50 6.05 -23.28
CA THR A 44 -0.02 4.75 -22.86
C THR A 44 0.42 3.63 -23.80
N GLY A 45 0.62 2.42 -23.25
CA GLY A 45 0.98 1.23 -24.04
C GLY A 45 2.47 1.07 -24.33
N THR A 46 3.31 2.02 -23.90
CA THR A 46 4.78 1.97 -24.10
C THR A 46 5.54 1.31 -22.94
N GLY A 47 4.85 0.72 -21.96
CA GLY A 47 5.49 0.05 -20.82
C GLY A 47 6.08 1.01 -19.78
N LYS A 48 5.34 2.09 -19.45
CA LYS A 48 5.73 3.06 -18.40
C LYS A 48 5.99 2.44 -17.05
N THR A 49 5.06 1.65 -16.58
CA THR A 49 5.13 1.03 -15.26
C THR A 49 6.40 0.19 -15.14
N ILE A 50 6.67 -0.70 -16.12
CA ILE A 50 7.84 -1.56 -16.03
C ILE A 50 9.16 -0.81 -16.19
N ALA A 51 9.25 0.20 -17.08
CA ALA A 51 10.46 1.02 -17.24
C ALA A 51 10.80 1.77 -15.96
N LEU A 52 9.79 2.37 -15.34
CA LEU A 52 9.93 3.06 -14.07
C LEU A 52 10.34 2.10 -12.95
N LEU A 53 9.63 0.97 -12.79
CA LEU A 53 9.93 0.00 -11.73
C LEU A 53 11.32 -0.60 -11.90
N ALA A 54 11.71 -0.97 -13.12
CA ALA A 54 13.02 -1.54 -13.41
C ALA A 54 14.15 -0.59 -13.02
N LEU A 55 14.03 0.70 -13.36
CA LEU A 55 15.03 1.70 -12.99
C LEU A 55 15.09 1.90 -11.47
N ILE A 56 13.95 2.20 -10.83
CA ILE A 56 13.94 2.56 -9.41
C ILE A 56 14.40 1.38 -8.55
N VAL A 57 13.92 0.16 -8.83
CA VAL A 57 14.36 -1.03 -8.09
C VAL A 57 15.85 -1.29 -8.32
N SER A 58 16.36 -1.18 -9.56
CA SER A 58 17.81 -1.28 -9.81
C SER A 58 18.61 -0.23 -9.05
N TYR A 59 18.08 0.99 -8.94
CA TYR A 59 18.70 2.10 -8.23
C TYR A 59 18.75 1.84 -6.72
N ILE A 60 17.64 1.39 -6.11
CA ILE A 60 17.56 1.02 -4.69
C ILE A 60 18.54 -0.12 -4.37
N LEU A 61 18.56 -1.17 -5.21
CA LEU A 61 19.41 -2.35 -5.03
C LEU A 61 20.86 -2.14 -5.48
N SER A 62 21.22 -0.93 -5.94
CA SER A 62 22.58 -0.62 -6.37
C SER A 62 23.59 -0.57 -5.21
N GLY A 63 23.10 -0.37 -3.98
CA GLY A 63 23.94 -0.21 -2.79
C GLY A 63 24.65 1.15 -2.71
N ARG A 64 24.25 2.13 -3.53
CA ARG A 64 24.80 3.49 -3.47
C ARG A 64 24.46 4.13 -2.10
N PRO A 65 25.39 4.88 -1.48
CA PRO A 65 25.11 5.57 -0.21
C PRO A 65 23.95 6.57 -0.29
N SER A 66 23.72 7.15 -1.47
CA SER A 66 22.61 8.07 -1.76
C SER A 66 21.34 7.37 -2.24
N ALA A 67 21.32 6.04 -2.29
CA ALA A 67 20.15 5.32 -2.76
C ALA A 67 19.00 5.44 -1.75
N PRO A 68 17.79 5.77 -2.22
CA PRO A 68 16.61 5.72 -1.38
C PRO A 68 16.41 4.30 -0.87
N SER A 69 15.92 4.17 0.36
CA SER A 69 15.71 2.86 0.98
C SER A 69 14.34 2.26 0.67
N LYS A 70 13.39 3.08 0.17
CA LYS A 70 12.00 2.69 -0.06
C LYS A 70 11.40 3.37 -1.29
N LEU A 71 10.68 2.59 -2.10
CA LEU A 71 9.78 3.06 -3.16
C LEU A 71 8.33 3.01 -2.64
N ILE A 72 7.65 4.14 -2.72
CA ILE A 72 6.22 4.29 -2.53
C ILE A 72 5.61 4.50 -3.91
N TYR A 73 4.85 3.50 -4.39
CA TYR A 73 4.14 3.58 -5.65
C TYR A 73 2.67 3.81 -5.39
N CYS A 74 2.18 4.97 -5.80
CA CYS A 74 0.78 5.31 -5.66
C CYS A 74 0.03 5.06 -6.96
N THR A 75 -1.13 4.40 -6.87
CA THR A 75 -2.07 4.18 -7.98
C THR A 75 -3.42 4.83 -7.71
N ARG A 76 -4.26 4.94 -8.74
CA ARG A 76 -5.63 5.45 -8.59
C ARG A 76 -6.59 4.34 -8.17
N THR A 77 -6.41 3.15 -8.73
CA THR A 77 -7.33 2.04 -8.55
C THR A 77 -6.65 0.79 -7.99
N VAL A 78 -7.47 -0.12 -7.44
CA VAL A 78 -7.01 -1.43 -6.95
C VAL A 78 -6.52 -2.30 -8.11
N HIS A 79 -7.16 -2.18 -9.28
CA HIS A 79 -6.78 -2.94 -10.46
C HIS A 79 -5.39 -2.54 -11.00
N GLU A 80 -5.08 -1.23 -11.02
CA GLU A 80 -3.74 -0.74 -11.33
C GLU A 80 -2.70 -1.24 -10.33
N MET A 81 -3.02 -1.23 -9.03
CA MET A 81 -2.12 -1.77 -8.01
C MET A 81 -1.82 -3.26 -8.25
N GLU A 82 -2.81 -4.07 -8.61
CA GLU A 82 -2.59 -5.49 -8.93
C GLU A 82 -1.68 -5.66 -10.16
N LYS A 83 -1.82 -4.81 -11.19
CA LYS A 83 -0.92 -4.80 -12.34
C LYS A 83 0.52 -4.45 -11.95
N VAL A 84 0.71 -3.38 -11.17
CA VAL A 84 2.03 -2.95 -10.67
C VAL A 84 2.70 -4.06 -9.85
N LEU A 85 1.96 -4.72 -8.95
CA LEU A 85 2.49 -5.84 -8.17
C LEU A 85 2.81 -7.07 -9.05
N SER A 86 2.03 -7.32 -10.10
CA SER A 86 2.32 -8.38 -11.06
C SER A 86 3.62 -8.12 -11.84
N GLU A 87 3.84 -6.87 -12.26
CA GLU A 87 5.08 -6.42 -12.92
C GLU A 87 6.29 -6.51 -11.97
N LEU A 88 6.14 -6.04 -10.73
CA LEU A 88 7.15 -6.19 -9.68
C LEU A 88 7.54 -7.65 -9.45
N ARG A 89 6.59 -8.58 -9.56
CA ARG A 89 6.89 -10.02 -9.43
C ARG A 89 7.75 -10.55 -10.58
N VAL A 90 7.58 -10.03 -11.80
CA VAL A 90 8.44 -10.40 -12.92
C VAL A 90 9.86 -9.88 -12.66
N LEU A 91 9.98 -8.63 -12.20
CA LEU A 91 11.27 -8.05 -11.79
C LEU A 91 11.92 -8.84 -10.65
N HIS A 92 11.16 -9.18 -9.61
CA HIS A 92 11.66 -9.94 -8.47
C HIS A 92 12.28 -11.27 -8.91
N ARG A 93 11.63 -12.01 -9.81
CA ARG A 93 12.18 -13.26 -10.36
C ARG A 93 13.51 -13.02 -11.07
N LEU A 94 13.58 -11.99 -11.92
CA LEU A 94 14.82 -11.62 -12.61
C LEU A 94 15.97 -11.31 -11.64
N PHE A 95 15.69 -10.62 -10.53
CA PHE A 95 16.72 -10.31 -9.52
C PHE A 95 17.15 -11.55 -8.74
N VAL A 96 16.23 -12.43 -8.36
CA VAL A 96 16.54 -13.68 -7.65
C VAL A 96 17.35 -14.64 -8.51
N GLU A 97 17.07 -14.72 -9.80
CA GLU A 97 17.83 -15.52 -10.77
C GLU A 97 19.18 -14.89 -11.12
N SER A 98 19.32 -13.59 -10.89
CA SER A 98 20.59 -12.90 -11.06
C SER A 98 21.51 -13.17 -9.87
N ASP A 99 22.82 -13.08 -10.09
CA ASP A 99 23.88 -13.23 -9.07
C ASP A 99 23.79 -12.23 -7.87
N ARG A 100 22.76 -11.38 -7.85
CA ARG A 100 22.39 -10.53 -6.73
C ARG A 100 21.25 -11.20 -5.97
N GLN A 101 21.59 -12.04 -5.00
CA GLN A 101 20.66 -12.50 -3.97
C GLN A 101 20.31 -11.36 -2.98
N GLN A 102 19.82 -10.23 -3.49
CA GLN A 102 19.27 -9.19 -2.64
C GLN A 102 17.76 -9.43 -2.49
N PRO A 103 17.33 -10.08 -1.40
CA PRO A 103 15.91 -10.19 -1.10
C PRO A 103 15.30 -8.79 -1.01
N PHE A 104 14.22 -8.55 -1.75
CA PHE A 104 13.40 -7.36 -1.51
C PHE A 104 11.95 -7.76 -1.23
N LEU A 105 11.30 -6.97 -0.40
CA LEU A 105 9.92 -7.16 -0.01
C LEU A 105 9.06 -6.08 -0.69
N ALA A 106 8.02 -6.52 -1.39
CA ALA A 106 7.01 -5.64 -1.96
C ALA A 106 5.61 -5.99 -1.46
N VAL A 107 4.85 -4.99 -1.01
CA VAL A 107 3.53 -5.20 -0.40
C VAL A 107 2.50 -4.25 -1.00
N GLY A 108 1.36 -4.82 -1.42
CA GLY A 108 0.17 -4.05 -1.74
C GLY A 108 -0.66 -3.72 -0.50
N LEU A 109 -1.02 -2.44 -0.32
CA LEU A 109 -1.91 -1.99 0.75
C LEU A 109 -3.21 -1.44 0.19
N SER A 110 -4.32 -1.88 0.78
CA SER A 110 -5.67 -1.44 0.43
C SER A 110 -6.56 -1.36 1.68
N SER A 111 -7.80 -0.87 1.50
CA SER A 111 -8.81 -0.80 2.56
C SER A 111 -9.12 -2.16 3.19
N ARG A 112 -9.63 -2.14 4.43
CA ARG A 112 -10.10 -3.34 5.15
C ARG A 112 -11.04 -4.20 4.31
N LYS A 113 -11.96 -3.58 3.54
CA LYS A 113 -12.88 -4.30 2.63
C LYS A 113 -12.18 -5.25 1.65
N ASN A 114 -10.97 -4.94 1.19
CA ASN A 114 -10.28 -5.75 0.19
C ASN A 114 -9.37 -6.82 0.82
N LEU A 115 -9.03 -6.67 2.11
CA LEU A 115 -8.11 -7.57 2.84
C LEU A 115 -8.79 -8.38 3.94
N CYS A 116 -10.03 -8.04 4.32
CA CYS A 116 -10.76 -8.75 5.36
C CYS A 116 -11.08 -10.19 4.93
N ILE A 117 -10.77 -11.14 5.82
CA ILE A 117 -11.09 -12.56 5.67
C ILE A 117 -12.15 -13.02 6.68
N ASN A 118 -12.56 -12.16 7.62
CA ASN A 118 -13.66 -12.44 8.52
C ASN A 118 -14.99 -12.23 7.79
N GLU A 119 -15.69 -13.32 7.47
CA GLU A 119 -16.92 -13.31 6.68
C GLU A 119 -18.06 -12.53 7.35
N ALA A 120 -18.15 -12.57 8.68
CA ALA A 120 -19.16 -11.83 9.43
C ALA A 120 -19.00 -10.30 9.28
N VAL A 121 -17.78 -9.82 9.05
CA VAL A 121 -17.50 -8.40 8.81
C VAL A 121 -17.54 -8.07 7.32
N ASN A 122 -16.99 -8.94 6.47
CA ASN A 122 -16.82 -8.67 5.04
C ASN A 122 -18.15 -8.64 4.27
N THR A 123 -19.19 -9.32 4.77
CA THR A 123 -20.53 -9.35 4.16
C THR A 123 -21.33 -8.06 4.38
N ALA A 124 -20.86 -7.12 5.21
CA ALA A 124 -21.56 -5.89 5.57
C ALA A 124 -21.71 -4.85 4.42
N GLY A 125 -21.28 -5.19 3.20
CA GLY A 125 -21.54 -4.48 1.95
C GLY A 125 -20.68 -3.22 1.74
N SER A 126 -20.88 -2.19 2.55
CA SER A 126 -20.20 -0.88 2.38
C SER A 126 -18.81 -0.84 3.04
N ARG A 127 -17.94 0.09 2.60
CA ARG A 127 -16.62 0.29 3.23
C ARG A 127 -16.75 0.71 4.70
N ASP A 128 -17.64 1.66 4.99
CA ASP A 128 -17.87 2.16 6.34
C ASP A 128 -18.42 1.08 7.28
N SER A 129 -19.29 0.20 6.76
CA SER A 129 -19.82 -0.93 7.52
C SER A 129 -18.72 -1.92 7.90
N VAL A 130 -17.80 -2.22 6.98
CA VAL A 130 -16.65 -3.09 7.24
C VAL A 130 -15.72 -2.47 8.28
N ASP A 131 -15.45 -1.16 8.18
CA ASP A 131 -14.61 -0.45 9.14
C ASP A 131 -15.23 -0.42 10.53
N ALA A 132 -16.52 -0.11 10.64
CA ALA A 132 -17.26 -0.15 11.89
C ALA A 132 -17.32 -1.56 12.49
N GLY A 133 -17.59 -2.58 11.67
CA GLY A 133 -17.61 -3.98 12.10
C GLY A 133 -16.25 -4.46 12.59
N CYS A 134 -15.18 -4.11 11.88
CA CYS A 134 -13.81 -4.41 12.32
C CYS A 134 -13.50 -3.72 13.66
N ARG A 135 -13.84 -2.43 13.80
CA ARG A 135 -13.61 -1.67 15.04
C ARG A 135 -14.38 -2.25 16.24
N LYS A 136 -15.61 -2.73 16.03
CA LYS A 136 -16.40 -3.40 17.08
C LYS A 136 -15.74 -4.66 17.65
N LEU A 137 -14.83 -5.29 16.91
CA LEU A 137 -14.17 -6.54 17.31
C LEU A 137 -12.69 -6.36 17.70
N THR A 138 -12.07 -5.24 17.33
CA THR A 138 -10.61 -5.03 17.45
C THR A 138 -10.24 -3.82 18.30
N ALA A 139 -11.22 -2.99 18.70
CA ALA A 139 -10.97 -1.83 19.53
C ALA A 139 -10.37 -2.21 20.90
N SER A 140 -9.44 -1.40 21.39
CA SER A 140 -8.69 -1.65 22.64
C SER A 140 -9.60 -1.89 23.84
N TRP A 141 -10.69 -1.12 23.97
CA TRP A 141 -11.65 -1.28 25.08
C TRP A 141 -12.47 -2.57 24.95
N VAL A 142 -12.81 -3.00 23.73
CA VAL A 142 -13.53 -4.28 23.51
C VAL A 142 -12.62 -5.44 23.90
N ARG A 143 -11.35 -5.38 23.52
CA ARG A 143 -10.36 -6.42 23.86
C ARG A 143 -10.09 -6.49 25.36
N ALA A 144 -9.99 -5.34 26.04
CA ALA A 144 -9.85 -5.28 27.50
C ALA A 144 -11.05 -5.95 28.20
N LEU A 145 -12.28 -5.60 27.79
CA LEU A 145 -13.48 -6.22 28.32
C LEU A 145 -13.57 -7.73 28.02
N ALA A 146 -13.16 -8.16 26.82
CA ALA A 146 -13.15 -9.57 26.45
C ALA A 146 -12.12 -10.40 27.25
N SER A 147 -11.06 -9.76 27.76
CA SER A 147 -10.11 -10.41 28.67
C SER A 147 -10.72 -10.72 30.04
N GLU A 148 -11.71 -9.94 30.48
CA GLU A 148 -12.43 -10.14 31.74
C GLU A 148 -13.69 -11.01 31.55
N ASN A 149 -14.31 -10.94 30.38
CA ASN A 149 -15.54 -11.65 30.04
C ASN A 149 -15.43 -12.36 28.67
N PRO A 150 -15.23 -13.69 28.64
CA PRO A 150 -15.11 -14.47 27.41
C PRO A 150 -16.32 -14.44 26.47
N ASN A 151 -17.49 -13.96 26.94
CA ASN A 151 -18.69 -13.85 26.11
C ASN A 151 -18.65 -12.66 25.12
N ILE A 152 -17.70 -11.75 25.27
CA ILE A 152 -17.58 -10.59 24.38
C ILE A 152 -16.81 -11.01 23.12
N PRO A 153 -17.41 -10.90 21.92
CA PRO A 153 -16.79 -11.36 20.69
C PRO A 153 -15.63 -10.46 20.27
N THR A 154 -14.50 -11.08 19.92
CA THR A 154 -13.34 -10.43 19.32
C THR A 154 -13.07 -10.99 17.92
N CYS A 155 -12.15 -10.37 17.17
CA CYS A 155 -11.76 -10.88 15.88
C CYS A 155 -10.66 -11.94 16.03
N PRO A 156 -10.92 -13.23 15.76
CA PRO A 156 -9.95 -14.30 15.98
C PRO A 156 -8.66 -14.09 15.16
N PHE A 157 -8.80 -13.62 13.92
CA PHE A 157 -7.66 -13.34 13.04
C PHE A 157 -6.77 -12.20 13.54
N PHE A 158 -7.35 -11.21 14.22
CA PHE A 158 -6.59 -10.10 14.78
C PHE A 158 -5.88 -10.52 16.07
N GLU A 159 -6.58 -11.22 16.96
CA GLU A 159 -5.99 -11.71 18.21
C GLU A 159 -4.83 -12.67 17.94
N GLU A 160 -4.99 -13.59 16.98
CA GLU A 160 -3.92 -14.55 16.65
C GLU A 160 -2.71 -13.85 16.00
N TYR A 161 -2.95 -12.81 15.20
CA TYR A 161 -1.88 -11.97 14.66
C TYR A 161 -1.16 -11.18 15.77
N GLU A 162 -1.89 -10.57 16.71
CA GLU A 162 -1.30 -9.80 17.82
C GLU A 162 -0.42 -10.68 18.73
N ARG A 163 -0.84 -11.93 18.98
CA ARG A 163 -0.05 -12.93 19.72
C ARG A 163 1.26 -13.30 19.02
N ASN A 164 1.29 -13.20 17.69
CA ASN A 164 2.44 -13.52 16.85
C ASN A 164 2.94 -12.27 16.11
N SER A 165 2.95 -11.12 16.78
CA SER A 165 3.22 -9.83 16.15
C SER A 165 4.64 -9.70 15.57
N ASP A 166 5.58 -10.52 16.02
CA ASP A 166 6.94 -10.63 15.46
C ASP A 166 6.99 -11.35 14.10
N ALA A 167 5.84 -11.80 13.59
CA ALA A 167 5.78 -12.50 12.32
C ALA A 167 6.12 -11.59 11.13
N LEU A 168 7.25 -11.87 10.50
CA LEU A 168 7.67 -11.24 9.26
C LEU A 168 7.30 -12.10 8.05
N LEU A 169 6.86 -11.46 6.97
CA LEU A 169 6.81 -12.11 5.66
C LEU A 169 8.23 -12.24 5.11
N PRO A 170 8.58 -13.39 4.49
CA PRO A 170 9.84 -13.51 3.78
C PRO A 170 9.87 -12.55 2.58
N ALA A 171 11.05 -12.39 1.99
CA ALA A 171 11.20 -11.60 0.78
C ALA A 171 10.34 -12.14 -0.36
N GLY A 172 9.81 -11.22 -1.16
CA GLY A 172 8.84 -11.53 -2.17
C GLY A 172 7.90 -10.37 -2.44
N VAL A 173 7.08 -10.56 -3.46
CA VAL A 173 6.01 -9.63 -3.81
C VAL A 173 4.71 -10.21 -3.28
N TYR A 174 3.89 -9.40 -2.60
CA TYR A 174 2.62 -9.82 -2.04
C TYR A 174 1.48 -8.97 -2.58
N THR A 175 0.65 -9.59 -3.43
CA THR A 175 -0.62 -9.04 -3.88
C THR A 175 -1.68 -9.09 -2.78
N LEU A 176 -2.78 -8.37 -2.96
CA LEU A 176 -3.91 -8.44 -2.03
C LEU A 176 -4.44 -9.87 -1.86
N GLN A 177 -4.56 -10.63 -2.95
CA GLN A 177 -5.06 -12.01 -2.88
C GLN A 177 -4.09 -12.92 -2.13
N GLU A 178 -2.78 -12.75 -2.31
CA GLU A 178 -1.79 -13.55 -1.59
C GLU A 178 -1.74 -13.20 -0.11
N LEU A 179 -1.84 -11.92 0.25
CA LEU A 179 -1.96 -11.53 1.66
C LEU A 179 -3.18 -12.19 2.31
N ARG A 180 -4.32 -12.25 1.60
CA ARG A 180 -5.52 -12.97 2.07
C ARG A 180 -5.28 -14.46 2.20
N SER A 181 -4.61 -15.08 1.22
CA SER A 181 -4.27 -16.51 1.26
C SER A 181 -3.34 -16.84 2.42
N VAL A 182 -2.30 -16.03 2.65
CA VAL A 182 -1.40 -16.16 3.80
C VAL A 182 -2.16 -16.01 5.11
N GLY A 183 -3.03 -15.00 5.23
CA GLY A 183 -3.84 -14.82 6.43
C GLY A 183 -4.83 -15.97 6.68
N ARG A 184 -5.38 -16.59 5.64
CA ARG A 184 -6.22 -17.79 5.77
C ARG A 184 -5.42 -19.01 6.22
N GLN A 185 -4.22 -19.21 5.67
CA GLN A 185 -3.36 -20.35 6.01
C GLN A 185 -2.82 -20.25 7.43
N LYS A 186 -2.41 -19.05 7.85
CA LYS A 186 -1.82 -18.82 9.18
C LYS A 186 -2.83 -18.42 10.26
N GLY A 187 -4.07 -18.12 9.89
CA GLY A 187 -5.08 -17.58 10.80
C GLY A 187 -4.84 -16.13 11.21
N TRP A 188 -4.08 -15.35 10.44
CA TRP A 188 -3.74 -13.95 10.76
C TRP A 188 -4.56 -12.95 9.95
N CYS A 189 -4.80 -11.77 10.52
CA CYS A 189 -5.49 -10.69 9.83
C CYS A 189 -4.61 -10.08 8.72
N PRO A 190 -4.97 -10.23 7.43
CA PRO A 190 -4.14 -9.74 6.32
C PRO A 190 -3.96 -8.22 6.33
N TYR A 191 -4.97 -7.48 6.77
CA TYR A 191 -4.94 -6.01 6.81
C TYR A 191 -3.88 -5.49 7.79
N PHE A 192 -3.87 -6.03 9.02
CA PHE A 192 -2.90 -5.61 10.04
C PHE A 192 -1.50 -6.16 9.72
N LEU A 193 -1.40 -7.38 9.19
CA LEU A 193 -0.15 -7.92 8.66
C LEU A 193 0.45 -7.01 7.58
N ALA A 194 -0.32 -6.68 6.53
CA ALA A 194 0.16 -5.82 5.45
C ALA A 194 0.62 -4.46 5.99
N ARG A 195 -0.13 -3.89 6.95
CA ARG A 195 0.21 -2.62 7.59
C ARG A 195 1.54 -2.69 8.36
N HIS A 196 1.80 -3.77 9.09
CA HIS A 196 3.08 -3.97 9.77
C HIS A 196 4.23 -4.17 8.78
N MET A 197 4.00 -4.90 7.69
CA MET A 197 5.02 -5.15 6.67
C MET A 197 5.45 -3.90 5.90
N ILE A 198 4.68 -2.80 5.92
CA ILE A 198 5.07 -1.51 5.31
C ILE A 198 6.41 -1.01 5.85
N GLN A 199 6.68 -1.25 7.14
CA GLN A 199 7.91 -0.79 7.79
C GLN A 199 9.15 -1.45 7.16
N PHE A 200 9.03 -2.75 6.88
CA PHE A 200 10.11 -3.60 6.36
C PHE A 200 10.16 -3.69 4.83
N ALA A 201 9.10 -3.30 4.13
CA ALA A 201 9.02 -3.40 2.68
C ALA A 201 9.92 -2.36 1.98
N ASN A 202 10.62 -2.79 0.93
CA ASN A 202 11.38 -1.92 0.04
C ASN A 202 10.45 -1.23 -0.97
N VAL A 203 9.36 -1.89 -1.37
CA VAL A 203 8.39 -1.35 -2.30
C VAL A 203 6.99 -1.45 -1.70
N VAL A 204 6.27 -0.35 -1.62
CA VAL A 204 4.90 -0.31 -1.13
C VAL A 204 4.00 0.26 -2.21
N VAL A 205 2.95 -0.48 -2.57
CA VAL A 205 1.98 -0.04 -3.57
C VAL A 205 0.62 0.22 -2.91
N TYR A 206 0.09 1.43 -3.04
CA TYR A 206 -1.22 1.79 -2.47
C TYR A 206 -1.91 2.93 -3.23
N ASN A 207 -3.13 3.30 -2.81
CA ASN A 207 -3.87 4.39 -3.44
C ASN A 207 -3.40 5.79 -3.00
N TYR A 208 -3.35 6.80 -3.89
CA TYR A 208 -3.02 8.21 -3.53
C TYR A 208 -3.70 8.71 -2.25
N GLN A 209 -4.95 8.30 -2.01
CA GLN A 209 -5.70 8.68 -0.81
C GLN A 209 -4.95 8.38 0.48
N TYR A 210 -4.18 7.30 0.55
CA TYR A 210 -3.40 6.97 1.74
C TYR A 210 -2.25 7.92 2.02
N LEU A 211 -1.80 8.70 1.02
CA LEU A 211 -0.76 9.70 1.17
C LEU A 211 -1.33 11.12 1.28
N LEU A 212 -2.42 11.40 0.55
CA LEU A 212 -2.99 12.75 0.42
C LEU A 212 -4.10 13.05 1.43
N ASP A 213 -4.88 12.06 1.86
CA ASP A 213 -5.97 12.30 2.84
C ASP A 213 -5.39 12.33 4.26
N PRO A 214 -5.43 13.49 4.96
CA PRO A 214 -4.84 13.63 6.29
C PRO A 214 -5.44 12.68 7.33
N LYS A 215 -6.67 12.17 7.13
CA LYS A 215 -7.31 11.21 8.04
C LYS A 215 -6.61 9.85 8.05
N VAL A 216 -6.04 9.44 6.92
CA VAL A 216 -5.38 8.14 6.76
C VAL A 216 -3.87 8.26 6.54
N ALA A 217 -3.37 9.41 6.12
CA ALA A 217 -1.94 9.69 5.95
C ALA A 217 -1.13 9.45 7.24
N GLY A 218 -1.75 9.63 8.41
CA GLY A 218 -1.15 9.29 9.71
C GLY A 218 -0.69 7.83 9.84
N ILE A 219 -1.29 6.91 9.07
CA ILE A 219 -0.93 5.48 9.07
C ILE A 219 0.42 5.25 8.38
N ILE A 220 0.72 6.02 7.34
CA ILE A 220 1.89 5.80 6.47
C ILE A 220 2.99 6.82 6.75
N SER A 221 2.63 8.05 7.09
CA SER A 221 3.57 9.15 7.36
C SER A 221 4.60 8.81 8.45
N LYS A 222 4.22 8.02 9.47
CA LYS A 222 5.15 7.53 10.50
C LYS A 222 6.20 6.57 9.94
N GLU A 223 5.87 5.86 8.87
CA GLU A 223 6.69 4.83 8.23
C GLU A 223 7.42 5.33 6.98
N MET A 224 7.20 6.59 6.60
CA MET A 224 7.98 7.26 5.58
C MET A 224 9.38 7.50 6.13
N GLN A 225 10.34 6.73 5.64
CA GLN A 225 11.76 6.95 5.90
C GLN A 225 12.17 8.31 5.31
N ARG A 226 13.23 8.91 5.89
CA ARG A 226 13.74 10.21 5.44
C ARG A 226 14.18 10.22 3.96
N GLU A 227 14.57 9.07 3.41
CA GLU A 227 14.99 8.93 2.02
C GLU A 227 14.14 7.87 1.30
N CYS A 228 13.03 8.30 0.69
CA CYS A 228 12.16 7.46 -0.12
C CYS A 228 11.84 8.12 -1.46
N VAL A 229 11.47 7.31 -2.45
CA VAL A 229 10.95 7.78 -3.74
C VAL A 229 9.45 7.56 -3.77
N VAL A 230 8.70 8.62 -4.05
CA VAL A 230 7.25 8.57 -4.22
C VAL A 230 6.93 8.72 -5.69
N VAL A 231 6.14 7.78 -6.21
CA VAL A 231 5.68 7.78 -7.60
C VAL A 231 4.17 7.93 -7.60
N PHE A 232 3.69 9.00 -8.21
CA PHE A 232 2.28 9.13 -8.58
C PHE A 232 2.11 8.67 -10.02
N ASP A 233 1.55 7.48 -10.23
CA ASP A 233 1.14 7.08 -11.58
C ASP A 233 -0.13 7.84 -11.98
N GLU A 234 -0.53 7.90 -13.26
CA GLU A 234 -1.83 8.46 -13.69
C GLU A 234 -2.32 9.72 -12.94
N ALA A 235 -1.40 10.67 -12.67
CA ALA A 235 -1.60 11.74 -11.69
C ALA A 235 -2.45 12.92 -12.20
N HIS A 236 -3.20 12.74 -13.29
CA HIS A 236 -3.99 13.79 -13.93
C HIS A 236 -5.15 14.30 -13.06
N ASN A 237 -5.58 13.53 -12.06
CA ASN A 237 -6.68 13.88 -11.15
C ASN A 237 -6.22 14.17 -9.71
N ILE A 238 -4.94 14.45 -9.49
CA ILE A 238 -4.40 14.65 -8.14
C ILE A 238 -5.05 15.87 -7.45
N ASP A 239 -5.36 16.91 -8.22
CA ASP A 239 -6.06 18.12 -7.80
C ASP A 239 -7.44 17.80 -7.20
N ASN A 240 -8.24 17.01 -7.90
CA ASN A 240 -9.57 16.58 -7.49
C ASN A 240 -9.49 15.72 -6.23
N VAL A 241 -8.51 14.81 -6.14
CA VAL A 241 -8.29 13.99 -4.95
C VAL A 241 -7.98 14.86 -3.73
N CYS A 242 -7.14 15.89 -3.89
CA CYS A 242 -6.83 16.84 -2.81
C CYS A 242 -8.06 17.67 -2.39
N ILE A 243 -8.85 18.16 -3.36
CA ILE A 243 -10.07 18.91 -3.09
C ILE A 243 -11.07 18.04 -2.32
N GLU A 244 -11.31 16.80 -2.77
CA GLU A 244 -12.24 15.88 -2.13
C GLU A 244 -11.80 15.49 -0.72
N ALA A 245 -10.50 15.27 -0.48
CA ALA A 245 -9.98 14.87 0.83
C ALA A 245 -10.27 15.90 1.93
N LEU A 246 -10.29 17.18 1.57
CA LEU A 246 -10.52 18.30 2.48
C LEU A 246 -11.95 18.86 2.42
N SER A 247 -12.78 18.38 1.48
CA SER A 247 -14.15 18.82 1.32
C SER A 247 -15.11 18.01 2.20
N VAL A 248 -16.07 18.70 2.83
CA VAL A 248 -17.14 18.07 3.60
C VAL A 248 -18.48 18.63 3.12
N ASN A 249 -19.37 17.72 2.72
CA ASN A 249 -20.72 18.06 2.29
C ASN A 249 -21.72 17.70 3.39
N VAL A 250 -22.40 18.71 3.93
CA VAL A 250 -23.46 18.52 4.93
C VAL A 250 -24.81 18.77 4.27
N ARG A 251 -25.68 17.75 4.27
CA ARG A 251 -27.05 17.85 3.74
C ARG A 251 -28.07 17.77 4.88
N GLN A 252 -29.31 18.15 4.62
CA GLN A 252 -30.39 18.04 5.61
C GLN A 252 -30.50 16.62 6.20
N GLN A 253 -30.41 15.59 5.36
CA GLN A 253 -30.39 14.19 5.81
C GLN A 253 -29.25 13.87 6.79
N THR A 254 -28.09 14.52 6.64
CA THR A 254 -26.95 14.38 7.55
C THR A 254 -27.31 14.97 8.93
N LEU A 255 -27.96 16.14 8.96
CA LEU A 255 -28.39 16.81 10.19
C LEU A 255 -29.50 16.03 10.90
N ASP A 256 -30.49 15.51 10.15
CA ASP A 256 -31.55 14.66 10.71
C ASP A 256 -30.98 13.36 11.28
N GLY A 257 -29.99 12.78 10.61
CA GLY A 257 -29.21 11.64 11.12
C GLY A 257 -28.49 11.98 12.43
N ALA A 258 -27.81 13.13 12.49
CA ALA A 258 -27.11 13.58 13.69
C ALA A 258 -28.07 13.80 14.87
N SER A 259 -29.23 14.44 14.65
CA SER A 259 -30.24 14.64 15.69
C SER A 259 -30.76 13.32 16.28
N ARG A 260 -31.02 12.32 15.43
CA ARG A 260 -31.39 10.97 15.88
C ARG A 260 -30.29 10.30 16.69
N ASN A 261 -29.02 10.46 16.30
CA ASN A 261 -27.88 9.89 17.01
C ASN A 261 -27.69 10.54 18.39
N ILE A 262 -27.81 11.86 18.49
CA ILE A 262 -27.73 12.59 19.77
C ILE A 262 -28.83 12.11 20.73
N SER A 263 -30.06 11.98 20.22
CA SER A 263 -31.20 11.49 21.03
C SER A 263 -30.94 10.08 21.56
N LYS A 264 -30.40 9.17 20.74
CA LYS A 264 -30.01 7.82 21.18
C LYS A 264 -28.88 7.83 22.21
N MET A 265 -27.88 8.69 22.03
CA MET A 265 -26.78 8.78 22.99
C MET A 265 -27.27 9.27 24.35
N SER A 266 -28.19 10.24 24.38
CA SER A 266 -28.80 10.71 25.63
C SER A 266 -29.47 9.58 26.42
N GLN A 267 -30.14 8.66 25.74
CA GLN A 267 -30.80 7.51 26.37
C GLN A 267 -29.87 6.41 26.89
N ILE A 268 -28.61 6.39 26.42
CA ILE A 268 -27.61 5.37 26.82
C ILE A 268 -26.73 5.88 27.96
N VAL A 269 -26.60 7.21 28.09
CA VAL A 269 -25.75 7.86 29.10
C VAL A 269 -26.51 8.13 30.41
N GLU A 270 -27.85 8.18 30.39
CA GLU A 270 -28.71 8.08 31.58
C GLU A 270 -28.82 6.64 32.09
#